data_AF-A0A1I7MQV7-F1
#
_entry.id   AF-A0A1I7MQV7-F1
#
_cell.length_a   1.000
_cell.length_b   1.000
_cell.length_c   1.000
_cell.angle_alpha   90.00
_cell.angle_beta   90.00
_cell.angle_gamma   90.00
#
_symmetry.space_group_name_H-M   'P 1'
#
loop_
_entity.id
_entity.type
_entity.pdbx_description
1 polymer ?
#
loop_
_entity_poly.entity_id
_entity_poly.type
_entity_poly.pdbx_seq_one_letter_code
_entity_poly.pdbx_strand_id
1 'polypeptide(L)'
;MRSAPDDHRDQQRALYGMPLSERFGAVMQAYGLSQRALAGVLGLSAPMLSQLISAQRIKIGNPAVYERLVMLEERQDETDLPAVLQQVQDSDPVLSTGVSRVRPAGESSPSGSPDDDPRLPATLASQLAMLGTADQLRAVVATARAVQAEELAGLLQAAADHAAGASPAR
;
A
#
# COMPACT_ATOMS: atom_id res chain seq x y z
N MET A 1 -19.75 -1.70 33.63
CA MET A 1 -19.29 -0.51 32.90
C MET A 1 -17.97 -0.88 32.25
N ARG A 2 -17.91 -1.11 30.93
CA ARG A 2 -16.63 -1.30 30.23
C ARG A 2 -15.92 0.05 30.16
N SER A 3 -14.60 0.07 30.31
CA SER A 3 -13.82 1.32 30.26
C SER A 3 -13.43 1.60 28.82
N ALA A 4 -13.34 2.88 28.43
CA ALA A 4 -12.88 3.29 27.09
C ALA A 4 -11.65 2.53 26.52
N PRO A 5 -10.59 2.20 27.28
CA PRO A 5 -9.48 1.39 26.78
C PRO A 5 -9.83 -0.06 26.45
N ASP A 6 -10.86 -0.64 27.07
CA ASP A 6 -11.36 -1.97 26.73
C ASP A 6 -12.13 -1.93 25.40
N ASP A 7 -12.98 -0.92 25.21
CA ASP A 7 -13.71 -0.68 23.95
C ASP A 7 -12.76 -0.43 22.77
N HIS A 8 -11.63 0.24 23.01
CA HIS A 8 -10.61 0.48 21.98
C HIS A 8 -9.87 -0.79 21.60
N ARG A 9 -9.58 -1.69 22.55
CA ARG A 9 -8.98 -3.00 22.27
C ARG A 9 -9.94 -3.91 21.50
N ASP A 10 -11.22 -3.89 21.87
CA ASP A 10 -12.25 -4.63 21.14
C ASP A 10 -12.40 -4.11 19.70
N GLN A 11 -12.32 -2.80 19.48
CA GLN A 11 -12.29 -2.23 18.13
C GLN A 11 -11.02 -2.59 17.36
N GLN A 12 -9.85 -2.60 18.00
CA GLN A 12 -8.62 -3.10 17.36
C GLN A 12 -8.78 -4.57 16.96
N ARG A 13 -9.34 -5.41 17.84
CA ARG A 13 -9.62 -6.82 17.55
C ARG A 13 -10.58 -6.96 16.37
N ALA A 14 -11.63 -6.14 16.29
CA ALA A 14 -12.56 -6.16 15.17
C ALA A 14 -11.90 -5.76 13.84
N LEU A 15 -10.90 -4.87 13.86
CA LEU A 15 -10.21 -4.40 12.65
C LEU A 15 -9.02 -5.28 12.22
N TYR A 16 -8.28 -5.85 13.17
CA TYR A 16 -7.00 -6.52 12.92
C TYR A 16 -6.98 -7.97 13.39
N GLY A 17 -8.14 -8.53 13.76
CA GLY A 17 -8.30 -9.89 14.30
C GLY A 17 -7.93 -10.04 15.77
N MET A 18 -6.99 -9.23 16.27
CA MET A 18 -6.54 -9.22 17.66
C MET A 18 -6.04 -7.82 18.08
N PRO A 19 -5.90 -7.54 19.39
CA PRO A 19 -5.36 -6.28 19.86
C PRO A 19 -3.94 -6.03 19.32
N LEU A 20 -3.68 -4.80 18.87
CA LEU A 20 -2.39 -4.45 18.29
C LEU A 20 -1.23 -4.63 19.27
N SER A 21 -1.47 -4.44 20.57
CA SER A 21 -0.49 -4.71 21.62
C SER A 21 0.02 -6.15 21.61
N GLU A 22 -0.86 -7.10 21.31
CA GLU A 22 -0.53 -8.52 21.29
C GLU A 22 0.26 -8.89 20.03
N ARG A 23 -0.11 -8.33 18.87
CA ARG A 23 0.63 -8.49 17.61
C ARG A 23 2.05 -7.94 17.68
N PHE A 24 2.17 -6.68 18.10
CA PHE A 24 3.47 -6.05 18.28
C PHE A 24 4.30 -6.77 19.34
N GLY A 25 3.67 -7.29 20.39
CA GLY A 25 4.32 -8.10 21.41
C GLY A 25 4.92 -9.38 20.84
N ALA A 26 4.15 -10.13 20.05
CA ALA A 26 4.61 -11.37 19.41
C ALA A 26 5.81 -11.11 18.48
N VAL A 27 5.72 -10.09 17.63
CA VAL A 27 6.81 -9.71 16.71
C VAL A 27 8.06 -9.24 17.48
N MET A 28 7.90 -8.43 18.53
CA MET A 28 9.06 -8.03 19.35
C MET A 28 9.75 -9.23 19.98
N GLN A 29 8.98 -10.22 20.46
CA GLN A 29 9.54 -11.42 21.08
C GLN A 29 10.21 -12.33 20.06
N ALA A 30 9.59 -12.56 18.90
CA ALA A 30 10.13 -13.43 17.86
C ALA A 30 11.47 -12.90 17.30
N TYR A 31 11.58 -11.58 17.11
CA TYR A 31 12.77 -10.94 16.54
C TYR A 31 13.72 -10.34 17.59
N GLY A 32 13.41 -10.46 18.89
CA GLY A 32 14.22 -9.88 19.97
C GLY A 32 14.32 -8.35 19.92
N LEU A 33 13.28 -7.67 19.44
CA LEU A 33 13.29 -6.23 19.19
C LEU A 33 12.76 -5.42 20.38
N SER A 34 13.38 -4.25 20.59
CA SER A 34 12.76 -3.20 21.40
C SER A 34 11.61 -2.54 20.66
N GLN A 35 10.69 -1.91 21.38
CA GLN A 35 9.60 -1.13 20.80
C GLN A 35 10.11 -0.03 19.85
N ARG A 36 11.24 0.63 20.18
CA ARG A 36 11.84 1.64 19.30
C ARG A 36 12.38 1.03 18.00
N ALA A 37 13.02 -0.13 18.08
CA ALA A 37 13.54 -0.83 16.90
C ALA A 37 12.39 -1.28 16.00
N LEU A 38 11.33 -1.86 16.57
CA LEU A 38 10.14 -2.23 15.82
C LEU A 38 9.49 -1.02 15.12
N ALA A 39 9.40 0.12 15.81
CA ALA A 39 8.88 1.34 15.21
C ALA A 39 9.69 1.76 13.97
N GLY A 40 11.02 1.67 14.06
CA GLY A 40 11.93 1.96 12.93
C GLY A 40 11.68 1.04 11.73
N VAL A 41 11.60 -0.28 11.96
CA VAL A 41 11.36 -1.27 10.90
C VAL A 41 10.00 -1.07 10.23
N LEU A 42 8.96 -0.79 11.03
CA LEU A 42 7.62 -0.56 10.49
C LEU A 42 7.46 0.82 9.81
N GLY A 43 8.39 1.75 10.03
CA GLY A 43 8.26 3.14 9.58
C GLY A 43 7.27 3.96 10.42
N LEU A 44 7.07 3.58 11.68
CA LEU A 44 6.27 4.31 12.65
C LEU A 44 7.14 5.19 13.56
N SER A 45 6.55 6.28 14.07
CA SER A 45 7.16 6.99 15.18
C SER A 45 6.95 6.20 16.49
N ALA A 46 7.96 6.20 17.36
CA ALA A 46 7.88 5.61 18.70
C ALA A 46 6.63 6.07 19.51
N PRO A 47 6.22 7.35 19.53
CA PRO A 47 5.00 7.76 20.24
C PRO A 47 3.73 7.17 19.61
N MET A 48 3.65 7.07 18.27
CA MET A 48 2.49 6.46 17.61
C MET A 48 2.38 4.97 17.93
N LEU A 49 3.49 4.24 17.97
CA LEU A 49 3.50 2.85 18.40
C LEU A 49 3.05 2.69 19.86
N SER A 50 3.53 3.56 20.76
CA SER A 50 3.11 3.56 22.18
C SER A 50 1.60 3.80 22.35
N GLN A 51 1.02 4.73 21.57
CA GLN A 51 -0.42 5.00 21.59
C GLN A 51 -1.26 3.80 21.11
N LEU A 52 -0.78 3.08 20.09
CA LEU A 52 -1.46 1.88 19.58
C LEU A 52 -1.41 0.74 20.60
N ILE A 53 -0.25 0.50 21.21
CA ILE A 53 -0.07 -0.52 22.27
C ILE A 53 -0.93 -0.21 23.51
N SER A 54 -1.00 1.06 23.89
CA SER A 54 -1.79 1.51 25.05
C SER A 54 -3.29 1.61 24.76
N ALA A 55 -3.75 1.20 23.58
CA ALA A 55 -5.12 1.33 23.10
C ALA A 55 -5.67 2.78 23.15
N GLN A 56 -4.80 3.78 23.17
CA GLN A 56 -5.20 5.19 23.03
C GLN A 56 -5.54 5.52 21.57
N ARG A 57 -4.94 4.78 20.63
CA ARG A 57 -5.20 4.90 19.20
C ARG A 57 -5.66 3.56 18.64
N ILE A 58 -6.74 3.59 17.88
CA ILE A 58 -7.37 2.39 17.33
C ILE A 58 -6.81 2.06 15.95
N LYS A 59 -6.65 3.07 15.08
CA LYS A 59 -6.30 2.85 13.67
C LYS A 59 -4.82 3.13 13.39
N ILE A 60 -4.23 2.28 12.55
CA ILE A 60 -2.95 2.55 11.89
C ILE A 60 -3.23 3.55 10.77
N GLY A 61 -2.50 4.67 10.75
CA GLY A 61 -2.77 5.76 9.80
C GLY A 61 -2.25 5.48 8.39
N ASN A 62 -1.15 4.73 8.28
CA ASN A 62 -0.51 4.37 7.03
C ASN A 62 -0.70 2.86 6.78
N PRO A 63 -1.43 2.42 5.74
CA PRO A 63 -1.67 1.00 5.47
C PRO A 63 -0.36 0.22 5.25
N ALA A 64 0.68 0.86 4.70
CA ALA A 64 2.04 0.33 4.58
C ALA A 64 2.59 -0.34 5.85
N VAL A 65 2.28 0.26 7.00
CA VAL A 65 2.75 -0.19 8.31
C VAL A 65 2.12 -1.52 8.68
N TYR A 66 0.85 -1.71 8.32
CA TYR A 66 0.14 -2.95 8.56
C TYR A 66 0.69 -4.07 7.68
N GLU A 67 0.95 -3.79 6.41
CA GLU A 67 1.60 -4.74 5.49
C GLU A 67 2.96 -5.19 6.03
N ARG A 68 3.81 -4.25 6.47
CA ARG A 68 5.11 -4.60 7.09
C ARG A 68 4.97 -5.43 8.36
N LEU A 69 3.93 -5.19 9.17
CA LEU A 69 3.64 -6.02 10.34
C LEU A 69 3.30 -7.46 9.93
N VAL A 70 2.43 -7.62 8.93
CA VAL A 70 2.04 -8.94 8.41
C VAL A 70 3.26 -9.67 7.83
N MET A 71 4.10 -8.98 7.04
CA MET A 71 5.34 -9.57 6.51
C MET A 71 6.27 -10.07 7.61
N LEU A 72 6.38 -9.36 8.75
CA LEU A 72 7.18 -9.83 9.89
C LEU A 72 6.53 -11.05 10.57
N GLU A 73 5.22 -11.08 10.69
CA GLU A 73 4.50 -12.21 11.29
C GLU A 73 4.61 -13.48 10.43
N GLU A 74 4.50 -13.37 9.11
CA GLU A 74 4.59 -14.52 8.20
C GLU A 74 6.00 -15.12 8.12
N ARG A 75 7.03 -14.30 8.39
CA ARG A 75 8.44 -14.65 8.18
C ARG A 75 9.22 -14.88 9.47
N GLN A 76 8.52 -14.93 10.62
CA GLN A 76 9.14 -15.08 11.94
C GLN A 76 9.83 -16.44 12.17
N ASP A 77 9.51 -17.45 11.35
CA ASP A 77 10.12 -18.78 11.39
C ASP A 77 11.31 -18.93 10.43
N GLU A 78 11.68 -17.87 9.70
CA GLU A 78 12.85 -17.90 8.82
C GLU A 78 14.16 -17.97 9.61
N THR A 79 15.15 -18.68 9.06
CA THR A 79 16.45 -18.85 9.72
C THR A 79 17.25 -17.55 9.81
N ASP A 80 17.06 -16.63 8.86
CA ASP A 80 17.80 -15.37 8.74
C ASP A 80 16.92 -14.15 9.08
N LEU A 81 16.48 -14.10 10.35
CA LEU A 81 15.70 -12.98 10.89
C LEU A 81 16.28 -11.58 10.63
N PRO A 82 17.60 -11.31 10.71
CA PRO A 82 18.10 -9.97 10.42
C PRO A 82 17.95 -9.61 8.94
N ALA A 83 18.07 -10.56 8.01
CA ALA A 83 17.77 -10.31 6.60
C ALA A 83 16.28 -10.00 6.35
N VAL A 84 15.38 -10.69 7.06
CA VAL A 84 13.94 -10.38 7.02
C VAL A 84 13.67 -8.93 7.46
N LEU A 85 14.25 -8.50 8.58
CA LEU A 85 14.09 -7.13 9.09
C LEU A 85 14.54 -6.08 8.09
N GLN A 86 15.70 -6.30 7.46
CA GLN A 86 16.23 -5.39 6.44
C GLN A 86 15.31 -5.35 5.21
N GLN A 87 14.85 -6.51 4.73
CA GLN A 87 13.93 -6.57 3.60
C GLN A 87 12.59 -5.89 3.88
N VAL A 88 12.02 -6.06 5.07
CA VAL A 88 10.76 -5.38 5.46
C VAL A 88 10.96 -3.86 5.56
N GLN A 89 12.12 -3.42 6.07
CA GLN A 89 12.45 -2.01 6.17
C GLN A 89 12.66 -1.36 4.80
N ASP A 90 13.37 -2.03 3.88
CA ASP A 90 13.61 -1.57 2.50
C ASP A 90 12.40 -1.76 1.59
N SER A 91 11.42 -2.59 1.98
CA SER A 91 10.20 -2.78 1.21
C SER A 91 9.44 -1.46 1.16
N ASP A 92 9.41 -0.86 -0.02
CA ASP A 92 8.41 0.14 -0.39
C ASP A 92 7.09 -0.63 -0.60
N PRO A 93 6.06 -0.41 0.22
CA PRO A 93 4.81 -1.13 0.10
C PRO A 93 4.13 -0.60 -1.15
N VAL A 94 4.35 -1.31 -2.26
CA VAL A 94 3.60 -1.12 -3.48
C VAL A 94 2.13 -1.36 -3.14
N LEU A 95 1.36 -0.27 -3.15
CA LEU A 95 -0.10 -0.33 -3.03
C LEU A 95 -0.65 -1.05 -4.27
N SER A 96 -0.65 -2.38 -4.25
CA SER A 96 -1.58 -3.13 -5.08
C SER A 96 -2.94 -3.06 -4.39
N THR A 97 -3.83 -2.29 -5.02
CA THR A 97 -5.29 -2.26 -4.83
C THR A 97 -5.85 -1.55 -3.59
N GLY A 98 -6.28 -0.31 -3.84
CA GLY A 98 -7.14 0.48 -2.96
C GLY A 98 -7.53 1.83 -3.57
N VAL A 99 -7.71 1.89 -4.89
CA VAL A 99 -8.24 3.09 -5.56
C VAL A 99 -9.70 3.23 -5.19
N SER A 100 -10.02 4.12 -4.25
CA SER A 100 -11.26 4.93 -4.29
C SER A 100 -11.40 5.80 -3.04
N ARG A 101 -11.07 7.08 -3.19
CA ARG A 101 -12.10 8.14 -3.08
C ARG A 101 -11.61 9.46 -3.67
N VAL A 102 -11.58 9.54 -5.00
CA VAL A 102 -11.75 10.85 -5.64
C VAL A 102 -13.22 11.17 -5.53
N ARG A 103 -13.55 12.21 -4.75
CA ARG A 103 -14.86 12.85 -4.77
C ARG A 103 -14.79 13.96 -5.82
N PRO A 104 -15.51 13.87 -6.95
CA PRO A 104 -15.67 15.04 -7.80
C PRO A 104 -16.72 15.96 -7.18
N ALA A 105 -16.38 17.24 -7.10
CA ALA A 105 -17.37 18.31 -7.01
C ALA A 105 -17.97 18.49 -8.41
N GLY A 106 -19.30 18.61 -8.48
CA GLY A 106 -19.99 19.15 -9.66
C GLY A 106 -20.53 18.12 -10.64
N GLU A 107 -21.83 17.85 -10.48
CA GLU A 107 -22.85 17.79 -11.53
C GLU A 107 -22.93 16.63 -12.54
N SER A 108 -24.14 16.06 -12.52
CA SER A 108 -24.93 15.47 -13.61
C SER A 108 -24.63 14.04 -14.05
N SER A 109 -25.56 13.17 -13.68
CA SER A 109 -25.81 11.87 -14.30
C SER A 109 -25.79 11.94 -15.82
N PRO A 110 -25.30 10.88 -16.47
CA PRO A 110 -26.26 10.02 -17.15
C PRO A 110 -26.08 8.55 -16.78
N SER A 111 -27.20 7.85 -16.75
CA SER A 111 -27.27 6.40 -16.63
C SER A 111 -26.58 5.76 -17.84
N GLY A 112 -25.40 5.18 -17.62
CA GLY A 112 -24.65 4.38 -18.58
C GLY A 112 -23.72 3.45 -17.81
N SER A 113 -23.68 2.17 -18.18
CA SER A 113 -22.81 1.18 -17.55
C SER A 113 -21.34 1.66 -17.57
N PRO A 114 -20.60 1.59 -16.45
CA PRO A 114 -19.25 2.15 -16.32
C PRO A 114 -18.17 1.45 -17.17
N ASP A 115 -18.54 0.39 -17.91
CA ASP A 115 -17.64 -0.44 -18.72
C ASP A 115 -17.43 0.10 -20.14
N ASP A 116 -18.29 1.02 -20.62
CA ASP A 116 -18.32 1.46 -22.03
C ASP A 116 -17.95 2.95 -22.20
N ASP A 117 -17.33 3.62 -21.22
CA ASP A 117 -16.88 5.01 -21.42
C ASP A 117 -15.48 5.03 -22.09
N PRO A 118 -15.37 5.37 -23.39
CA PRO A 118 -14.12 5.34 -24.14
C PRO A 118 -13.08 6.35 -23.63
N ARG A 119 -13.43 7.22 -22.69
CA ARG A 119 -12.54 8.24 -22.11
C ARG A 119 -11.76 7.74 -20.89
N LEU A 120 -12.18 6.65 -20.26
CA LEU A 120 -11.49 6.02 -19.13
C LEU A 120 -10.06 5.56 -19.46
N PRO A 121 -9.81 4.79 -20.55
CA PRO A 121 -8.46 4.33 -20.87
C PRO A 121 -7.50 5.49 -21.20
N ALA A 122 -7.98 6.54 -21.88
CA ALA A 122 -7.16 7.71 -22.18
C ALA A 122 -6.76 8.48 -20.91
N THR A 123 -7.70 8.65 -19.97
CA THR A 123 -7.46 9.34 -18.70
C THR A 123 -6.48 8.56 -17.82
N LEU A 124 -6.56 7.23 -17.81
CA LEU A 124 -5.62 6.36 -17.11
C LEU A 124 -4.23 6.40 -17.76
N ALA A 125 -4.15 6.37 -19.09
CA ALA A 125 -2.89 6.46 -19.83
C ALA A 125 -2.14 7.78 -19.54
N SER A 126 -2.84 8.92 -19.53
CA SER A 126 -2.23 10.22 -19.18
C SER A 126 -1.75 10.27 -17.73
N GLN A 127 -2.44 9.63 -16.79
CA GLN A 127 -1.99 9.54 -15.39
C GLN A 127 -0.74 8.65 -15.27
N LEU A 128 -0.68 7.53 -15.99
CA LEU A 128 0.49 6.65 -16.01
C LEU A 128 1.71 7.33 -16.65
N ALA A 129 1.50 8.14 -17.69
CA ALA A 129 2.55 8.94 -18.33
C ALA A 129 3.23 9.92 -17.37
N MET A 130 2.54 10.37 -16.31
CA MET A 130 3.12 11.24 -15.28
C MET A 130 4.04 10.50 -14.29
N LEU A 131 4.00 9.16 -14.26
CA LEU A 131 4.73 8.34 -13.28
C LEU A 131 6.09 7.84 -13.80
N GLY A 132 6.39 7.96 -15.09
CA GLY A 132 7.63 7.44 -15.67
C GLY A 132 7.92 7.97 -17.08
N THR A 133 9.13 7.75 -17.58
CA THR A 133 9.51 8.14 -18.94
C THR A 133 8.98 7.15 -19.98
N ALA A 134 8.88 7.57 -21.25
CA ALA A 134 8.42 6.71 -22.33
C ALA A 134 9.24 5.40 -22.43
N ASP A 135 10.56 5.44 -22.23
CA ASP A 135 11.40 4.23 -22.25
C ASP A 135 11.14 3.30 -21.07
N GLN A 136 10.91 3.85 -19.87
CA GLN A 136 10.54 3.05 -18.70
C GLN A 136 9.18 2.37 -18.93
N LEU A 137 8.19 3.09 -19.46
CA LEU A 137 6.87 2.54 -19.75
C LEU A 137 6.93 1.45 -20.83
N ARG A 138 7.74 1.63 -21.88
CA ARG A 138 7.95 0.59 -22.92
C ARG A 138 8.59 -0.69 -22.38
N ALA A 139 9.52 -0.58 -21.42
CA ALA A 139 10.10 -1.75 -20.78
C ALA A 139 9.03 -2.55 -20.01
N VAL A 140 8.10 -1.86 -19.34
CA VAL A 140 6.98 -2.52 -18.64
C VAL A 140 5.98 -3.14 -19.62
N VAL A 141 5.70 -2.51 -20.78
CA VAL A 141 4.88 -3.10 -21.85
C VAL A 141 5.44 -4.46 -22.30
N ALA A 142 6.76 -4.54 -22.51
CA ALA A 142 7.41 -5.79 -22.91
C ALA A 142 7.22 -6.90 -21.87
N THR A 143 7.34 -6.57 -20.57
CA THR A 143 7.08 -7.50 -19.48
C THR A 143 5.61 -7.91 -19.40
N ALA A 144 4.67 -6.98 -19.57
CA ALA A 144 3.23 -7.25 -19.58
C ALA A 144 2.84 -8.23 -20.70
N ARG A 145 3.42 -8.07 -21.90
CA ARG A 145 3.22 -9.02 -23.02
C ARG A 145 3.82 -10.39 -22.72
N ALA A 146 4.99 -10.45 -22.08
CA ALA A 146 5.62 -11.71 -21.71
C ALA A 146 4.75 -12.54 -20.75
N VAL A 147 3.92 -11.88 -19.93
CA VAL A 147 2.94 -12.52 -19.03
C VAL A 147 1.53 -12.60 -19.62
N GLN A 148 1.35 -12.32 -20.91
CA GLN A 148 0.07 -12.35 -21.65
C GLN A 148 -1.02 -11.41 -21.10
N ALA A 149 -0.63 -10.31 -20.45
CA ALA A 149 -1.55 -9.28 -19.96
C ALA A 149 -1.81 -8.22 -21.05
N GLU A 150 -2.52 -8.59 -22.12
CA GLU A 150 -2.70 -7.76 -23.32
C GLU A 150 -3.45 -6.45 -23.06
N GLU A 151 -4.47 -6.45 -22.20
CA GLU A 151 -5.23 -5.24 -21.83
C GLU A 151 -4.34 -4.22 -21.11
N LEU A 152 -3.53 -4.71 -20.17
CA LEU A 152 -2.57 -3.91 -19.41
C LEU A 152 -1.45 -3.40 -20.32
N ALA A 153 -0.95 -4.24 -21.22
CA ALA A 153 0.04 -3.85 -22.24
C ALA A 153 -0.50 -2.74 -23.16
N GLY A 154 -1.77 -2.81 -23.55
CA GLY A 154 -2.44 -1.77 -24.33
C GLY A 154 -2.50 -0.42 -23.61
N LEU A 155 -2.87 -0.44 -22.33
CA LEU A 155 -2.95 0.77 -21.50
C LEU A 155 -1.56 1.41 -21.28
N LEU A 156 -0.55 0.60 -20.97
CA LEU A 156 0.83 1.08 -20.79
C LEU A 156 1.43 1.61 -22.09
N GLN A 157 1.09 1.02 -23.23
CA GLN A 157 1.51 1.50 -24.53
C GLN A 157 0.93 2.89 -24.81
N ALA A 158 -0.38 3.09 -24.59
CA ALA A 158 -1.01 4.40 -24.72
C ALA A 158 -0.38 5.45 -23.79
N ALA A 159 0.02 5.06 -22.58
CA ALA A 159 0.73 5.93 -21.64
C ALA A 159 2.14 6.32 -22.15
N ALA A 160 2.87 5.36 -22.72
CA ALA A 160 4.20 5.60 -23.29
C ALA A 160 4.15 6.55 -24.49
N ASP A 161 3.13 6.42 -25.36
CA ASP A 161 2.89 7.32 -26.49
C ASP A 161 2.54 8.74 -26.03
N HIS A 162 1.75 8.87 -24.95
CA HIS A 162 1.44 10.17 -24.34
C HIS A 162 2.67 10.82 -23.71
N ALA A 163 3.50 10.06 -22.98
CA ALA A 163 4.76 10.54 -22.40
C ALA A 163 5.77 10.97 -23.48
N ALA A 164 5.80 10.25 -24.62
CA ALA A 164 6.65 10.61 -25.76
C ALA A 164 6.20 11.89 -26.45
N GLY A 165 4.88 12.09 -26.60
CA GLY A 165 4.29 13.30 -27.19
C GLY A 165 4.36 14.54 -26.29
N ALA A 166 4.40 14.36 -24.96
CA ALA A 166 4.59 15.44 -23.98
C ALA A 166 6.05 15.89 -23.84
N SER A 167 7.00 15.14 -24.42
CA SER A 167 8.41 15.48 -24.39
C SER A 167 8.68 16.63 -25.38
N PRO A 168 9.18 17.80 -24.94
CA PRO A 168 9.43 18.91 -25.84
C PRO A 168 10.49 18.53 -26.87
N ALA A 169 10.22 18.81 -28.14
CA ALA A 169 11.20 18.71 -29.23
C ALA A 169 12.50 19.41 -28.81
N ARG A 170 13.58 18.63 -28.77
CA ARG A 170 14.93 19.12 -28.48
C ARG A 170 15.58 19.64 -29.76
#